data_AF-A0A497TDM5-F1
#
_entry.id   AF-A0A497TDM5-F1
#
_cell.length_a   1.000
_cell.length_b   1.000
_cell.length_c   1.000
_cell.angle_alpha   90.00
_cell.angle_beta   90.00
_cell.angle_gamma   90.00
#
_symmetry.space_group_name_H-M   'P 1'
#
loop_
_entity.id
_entity.type
_entity.pdbx_description
1 polymer ?
#
loop_
_entity_poly.entity_id
_entity_poly.type
_entity_poly.pdbx_seq_one_letter_code
_entity_poly.pdbx_strand_id
1 'polypeptide(L)'
;MKILITTGMVIIFISAFFMFFIFDVAIKNQIGCILQESPSCGESGVLLVFGLSFIVLFLAVDFITVYLIVKTVTSTNVSYIAKT
;
A
#
# COMPACT_ATOMS: atom_id res chain seq x y z
N MET A 1 -3.26 18.12 -15.43
CA MET A 1 -2.05 17.45 -14.87
C MET A 1 -1.92 17.57 -13.38
N LYS A 2 -2.01 18.79 -12.79
CA LYS A 2 -1.95 18.97 -11.34
C LYS A 2 -2.96 18.07 -10.60
N ILE A 3 -4.19 18.01 -11.07
CA ILE A 3 -5.27 17.18 -10.50
C ILE A 3 -4.90 15.70 -10.44
N LEU A 4 -4.31 15.12 -11.50
CA LEU A 4 -3.97 13.69 -11.54
C LEU A 4 -2.87 13.33 -10.53
N ILE A 5 -1.86 14.20 -10.41
CA ILE A 5 -0.76 14.04 -9.44
C ILE A 5 -1.30 14.21 -8.02
N THR A 6 -2.15 15.21 -7.78
CA THR A 6 -2.79 15.44 -6.47
C THR A 6 -3.65 14.24 -6.07
N THR A 7 -4.48 13.72 -6.98
CA THR A 7 -5.29 12.53 -6.70
C THR A 7 -4.44 11.31 -6.39
N GLY A 8 -3.37 11.07 -7.16
CA GLY A 8 -2.49 9.93 -6.89
C GLY A 8 -1.71 10.05 -5.57
N MET A 9 -1.26 11.25 -5.20
CA MET A 9 -0.67 11.52 -3.89
C MET A 9 -1.66 11.24 -2.75
N VAL A 10 -2.93 11.63 -2.90
CA VAL A 10 -3.99 11.36 -1.92
C VAL A 10 -4.26 9.87 -1.78
N ILE A 11 -4.27 9.12 -2.90
CA ILE A 11 -4.44 7.66 -2.88
C ILE A 11 -3.31 6.99 -2.09
N ILE A 12 -2.05 7.34 -2.39
CA ILE A 12 -0.87 6.79 -1.68
C ILE A 12 -0.91 7.15 -0.19
N PHE A 13 -1.31 8.38 0.14
CA PHE A 13 -1.45 8.80 1.53
C PHE A 13 -2.49 7.97 2.27
N ILE A 14 -3.69 7.81 1.72
CA ILE A 14 -4.75 7.00 2.31
C ILE A 14 -4.32 5.54 2.43
N SER A 15 -3.67 4.98 1.40
CA SER A 15 -3.11 3.62 1.40
C SER A 15 -2.14 3.39 2.57
N ALA A 16 -1.21 4.34 2.80
CA ALA A 16 -0.27 4.27 3.91
C ALA A 16 -0.97 4.26 5.29
N PHE A 17 -2.03 5.05 5.46
CA PHE A 17 -2.83 5.03 6.70
C PHE A 17 -3.49 3.66 6.95
N PHE A 18 -4.06 3.05 5.91
CA PHE A 18 -4.65 1.71 6.03
C PHE A 18 -3.59 0.63 6.31
N MET A 19 -2.41 0.71 5.70
CA MET A 19 -1.30 -0.21 6.01
C MET A 19 -0.89 -0.12 7.48
N PHE A 20 -0.74 1.10 8.02
CA PHE A 20 -0.42 1.29 9.43
C PHE A 20 -1.49 0.72 10.36
N PHE A 21 -2.77 0.93 10.03
CA PHE A 21 -3.88 0.40 10.81
C PHE A 21 -3.89 -1.14 10.82
N ILE A 22 -3.72 -1.77 9.66
CA ILE A 22 -3.66 -3.23 9.54
C ILE A 22 -2.45 -3.78 10.29
N PHE A 23 -1.30 -3.11 10.21
CA PHE A 23 -0.10 -3.53 10.93
C PHE A 23 -0.31 -3.50 12.46
N ASP A 24 -0.88 -2.42 12.99
CA ASP A 24 -1.08 -2.28 14.43
C ASP A 24 -2.16 -3.23 14.97
N VAL A 25 -3.28 -3.40 14.23
CA VAL A 25 -4.39 -4.25 14.67
C VAL A 25 -4.12 -5.74 14.44
N ALA A 26 -3.63 -6.12 13.26
CA ALA A 26 -3.53 -7.51 12.84
C ALA A 26 -2.16 -8.13 13.08
N ILE A 27 -1.07 -7.36 13.03
CA ILE A 27 0.29 -7.93 13.10
C ILE A 27 0.87 -7.81 14.52
N LYS A 28 0.77 -6.63 15.15
CA LYS A 28 1.38 -6.40 16.48
C LYS A 28 0.77 -7.26 17.58
N ASN A 29 -0.56 -7.41 17.60
CA ASN A 29 -1.24 -8.30 18.55
C ASN A 29 -0.85 -9.77 18.38
N GLN A 30 -0.52 -10.17 17.15
CA GLN A 30 -0.19 -11.56 16.81
C GLN A 30 1.27 -11.89 17.09
N ILE A 31 2.19 -10.95 16.87
CA ILE A 31 3.61 -11.10 17.24
C ILE A 31 3.75 -11.32 18.75
N GLY A 32 2.93 -10.65 19.57
CA GLY A 32 2.88 -10.88 21.02
C GLY A 32 2.44 -12.30 21.39
N CYS A 33 1.49 -12.88 20.64
CA CYS A 33 1.00 -14.25 20.83
C CYS A 33 2.05 -15.30 20.43
N ILE A 34 2.82 -15.05 19.36
CA ILE A 34 3.87 -15.98 18.89
C ILE A 34 5.07 -15.99 19.86
N LEU A 35 5.39 -14.85 20.49
CA LEU A 35 6.48 -14.73 21.46
C LEU A 35 6.16 -15.28 22.85
N GLN A 36 4.88 -15.35 23.22
CA GLN A 36 4.42 -16.01 24.45
C GLN A 36 3.76 -17.33 24.08
N GLU A 37 4.50 -18.45 24.10
CA GLU A 37 4.01 -19.82 23.85
C GLU A 37 2.68 -20.11 24.60
N SER A 38 1.56 -19.75 23.99
CA SER A 38 0.22 -19.94 24.53
C SER A 38 -0.54 -20.81 23.54
N PRO A 39 -1.11 -21.95 23.98
CA PRO A 39 -1.69 -22.96 23.09
C PRO A 39 -2.97 -22.51 22.36
N SER A 40 -3.45 -21.28 22.59
CA SER A 40 -4.66 -20.70 21.98
C SER A 40 -4.40 -19.86 20.72
N CYS A 41 -3.16 -19.73 20.21
CA CYS A 41 -2.87 -18.90 19.03
C CYS A 41 -3.18 -19.59 17.66
N GLY A 42 -3.92 -20.71 17.63
CA GLY A 42 -4.17 -21.51 16.42
C GLY A 42 -4.94 -20.77 15.30
N GLU A 43 -5.94 -19.95 15.64
CA GLU A 43 -6.69 -19.13 14.66
C GLU A 43 -5.97 -17.82 14.30
N SER A 44 -4.97 -17.48 15.10
CA SER A 44 -4.28 -16.20 15.13
C SER A 44 -3.21 -16.08 14.02
N GLY A 45 -2.62 -17.21 13.61
CA GLY A 45 -1.72 -17.27 12.45
C GLY A 45 -2.41 -16.97 11.10
N VAL A 46 -3.68 -17.35 10.94
CA VAL A 46 -4.45 -17.07 9.72
C VAL A 46 -4.69 -15.57 9.57
N LEU A 47 -5.03 -14.88 10.68
CA LEU A 47 -5.24 -13.44 10.69
C LEU A 47 -3.97 -12.67 10.32
N LEU A 48 -2.80 -13.15 10.75
CA LEU A 48 -1.50 -12.57 10.40
C LEU A 48 -1.22 -12.70 8.89
N VAL A 49 -1.44 -13.88 8.31
CA VAL A 49 -1.25 -14.12 6.87
C VAL A 49 -2.21 -13.26 6.03
N PHE A 50 -3.47 -13.14 6.46
CA PHE A 50 -4.43 -12.24 5.81
C PHE A 50 -4.03 -10.76 5.94
N GLY A 51 -3.58 -10.31 7.11
CA GLY A 51 -3.09 -8.94 7.30
C GLY A 51 -1.91 -8.61 6.40
N LEU A 52 -0.94 -9.53 6.30
CA LEU A 52 0.21 -9.40 5.41
C LEU A 52 -0.18 -9.39 3.92
N SER A 53 -1.16 -10.20 3.51
CA SER A 53 -1.62 -10.23 2.11
C SER A 53 -2.29 -8.91 1.71
N PHE A 54 -3.07 -8.29 2.61
CA PHE A 54 -3.63 -6.95 2.38
C PHE A 54 -2.53 -5.88 2.24
N ILE A 55 -1.49 -5.91 3.08
CA ILE A 55 -0.37 -4.97 2.98
C ILE A 55 0.32 -5.09 1.61
N VAL A 56 0.57 -6.30 1.15
CA VAL A 56 1.17 -6.55 -0.18
C VAL A 56 0.26 -6.02 -1.29
N LEU A 57 -1.06 -6.20 -1.17
CA LEU A 57 -2.02 -5.68 -2.15
C LEU A 57 -2.04 -4.15 -2.20
N PHE A 58 -2.02 -3.47 -1.04
CA PHE A 58 -1.92 -2.01 -0.99
C PHE A 58 -0.60 -1.50 -1.59
N LEU A 59 0.52 -2.19 -1.36
CA LEU A 59 1.80 -1.83 -1.97
C LEU A 59 1.73 -1.95 -3.50
N ALA A 60 1.09 -3.00 -4.02
CA ALA A 60 0.90 -3.16 -5.46
C ALA A 60 0.08 -2.00 -6.06
N VAL A 61 -0.98 -1.57 -5.37
CA VAL A 61 -1.80 -0.41 -5.79
C VAL A 61 -0.97 0.88 -5.82
N ASP A 62 -0.12 1.10 -4.81
CA ASP A 62 0.75 2.27 -4.75
C ASP A 62 1.78 2.27 -5.89
N PHE A 63 2.42 1.12 -6.17
CA PHE A 63 3.33 0.97 -7.30
C PHE A 63 2.66 1.25 -8.65
N ILE A 64 1.44 0.73 -8.86
CA ILE A 64 0.67 0.98 -10.08
C ILE A 64 0.34 2.48 -10.20
N THR A 65 -0.06 3.12 -9.10
CA THR A 65 -0.42 4.54 -9.07
C THR A 65 0.78 5.41 -9.43
N VAL A 66 1.95 5.14 -8.84
CA VAL A 66 3.21 5.82 -9.17
C VAL A 66 3.58 5.59 -10.63
N TYR A 67 3.48 4.36 -11.13
CA TYR A 67 3.77 4.04 -12.53
C TYR A 67 2.89 4.83 -13.50
N LEU A 68 1.57 4.91 -13.23
CA LEU A 68 0.64 5.69 -14.05
C LEU A 68 0.97 7.18 -14.02
N ILE A 69 1.34 7.74 -12.87
CA ILE A 69 1.78 9.13 -12.76
C ILE A 69 3.03 9.36 -13.61
N VAL A 70 4.07 8.55 -13.46
CA VAL A 70 5.33 8.68 -14.19
C VAL A 70 5.09 8.57 -15.70
N LYS A 71 4.34 7.55 -16.13
CA LYS A 71 3.98 7.36 -17.55
C LYS A 71 3.24 8.59 -18.11
N THR A 72 2.32 9.16 -17.34
CA THR A 72 1.55 10.35 -17.76
C THR A 72 2.46 11.59 -17.88
N VAL A 73 3.36 11.80 -16.92
CA VAL A 73 4.32 12.92 -16.96
C VAL A 73 5.27 12.80 -18.16
N THR A 74 5.82 11.61 -18.40
CA THR A 74 6.73 11.35 -19.54
C THR A 74 6.03 11.54 -20.88
N SER A 75 4.82 10.99 -21.05
CA SER A 75 4.04 11.17 -22.29
C SER A 75 3.72 12.63 -22.58
N THR A 76 3.56 13.45 -21.53
CA THR A 76 3.31 14.88 -21.69
C THR A 76 4.55 15.60 -22.19
N ASN A 77 5.71 15.33 -21.60
CA ASN A 77 6.97 15.98 -21.99
C ASN A 77 7.32 15.69 -23.45
N VAL A 78 7.09 14.46 -23.92
CA VAL A 78 7.31 14.10 -25.32
C VAL A 78 6.38 14.88 -26.27
N SER A 79 5.11 15.10 -25.88
CA SER A 79 4.17 15.87 -26.70
C SER A 79 4.47 17.38 -26.75
N TYR A 80 5.14 17.93 -25.74
CA TYR A 80 5.57 19.33 -25.75
C TYR A 80 6.77 19.54 -26.67
N ILE A 81 7.74 18.63 -26.66
CA ILE A 81 8.93 18.70 -27.52
C ILE A 81 8.55 18.50 -28.99
N ALA A 82 7.57 17.64 -29.30
CA ALA A 82 7.12 17.41 -30.67
C ALA A 82 6.29 18.57 -31.29
N LYS A 83 5.96 19.60 -30.51
CA LYS A 83 5.20 20.79 -30.97
C LYS A 83 6.03 22.08 -31.08
N THR A 84 7.29 22.05 -30.66
CA THR A 84 8.30 23.10 -30.90
C THR A 84 9.16 22.72 -32.08
#